data_AF-A0A1F9P4Z9-F1
#
_entry.id   AF-A0A1F9P4Z9-F1
#
_cell.length_a   1.000
_cell.length_b   1.000
_cell.length_c   1.000
_cell.angle_alpha   90.00
_cell.angle_beta   90.00
_cell.angle_gamma   90.00
#
_symmetry.space_group_name_H-M   'P 1'
#
loop_
_entity.id
_entity.type
_entity.pdbx_description
1 polymer ?
#
loop_
_entity_poly.entity_id
_entity_poly.type
_entity_poly.pdbx_seq_one_letter_code
_entity_poly.pdbx_strand_id
1 'polypeptide(L)'
;MAGHTLRARWGQPATGIVSLMVFFLVAWLIWFIFSDPRGPVASFPYPFVMYLAMMILVGLWQHMFMGDWPFQDMPQPARGIIETVVNLALVWFVIHVVFYRILGVGFNFFSQVNLEALAAAGQTAIPEVCGKTLSLQALTDPAARFGERAVVTFVLIGFFSYPFVTILFGKWPIRPSDLTQPQAGLAELGWCSMLTMFFFTILIVPFWGVVYGKVYGASFGLNLPWWGGIAGTGHVHWVFGWWEWAIIVLFMTPNVWRMKPWSVISLPQPWKGLISFVGTIGLGYILALICVKLAPAWLPMEDVIHHLPAGDKGIPTRFLWYHAAEIAGFTLIPFLIWHHYFDDMAPQSDRDAWGAFWFRSVGVLILCVLNYLFFYYANFGHWGLGNHHMTGGIGERAVGGESLIWNFWWIIPLLWNEWFFHKWPFYIPAEH
;
A
#
# COMPACT_ATOMS: atom_id res chain seq x y z
N MET A 1 -16.53 16.25 -12.86
CA MET A 1 -16.15 17.42 -12.05
C MET A 1 -15.84 18.56 -12.99
N ALA A 2 -16.45 19.74 -12.80
CA ALA A 2 -16.05 20.95 -13.49
C ALA A 2 -14.71 21.40 -12.90
N GLY A 3 -13.62 20.74 -13.31
CA GLY A 3 -12.27 21.11 -12.91
C GLY A 3 -11.82 22.26 -13.78
N HIS A 4 -11.66 23.44 -13.19
CA HIS A 4 -10.81 24.46 -13.80
C HIS A 4 -9.49 23.79 -14.17
N THR A 5 -9.08 23.90 -15.44
CA THR A 5 -7.81 23.38 -15.91
C THR A 5 -6.69 23.98 -15.06
N LEU A 6 -5.95 23.15 -14.34
CA LEU A 6 -4.83 23.60 -13.53
C LEU A 6 -3.57 23.73 -14.41
N ARG A 7 -2.77 24.76 -14.18
CA ARG A 7 -1.44 24.91 -14.78
C ARG A 7 -0.36 24.97 -13.71
N ALA A 8 0.80 24.41 -14.04
CA ALA A 8 2.00 24.46 -13.20
C ALA A 8 2.41 25.92 -12.96
N ARG A 9 2.55 26.33 -11.69
CA ARG A 9 2.76 27.75 -11.32
C ARG A 9 4.03 28.35 -11.92
N TRP A 10 5.10 27.58 -12.01
CA TRP A 10 6.40 28.04 -12.53
C TRP A 10 6.78 27.36 -13.85
N GLY A 11 5.81 26.72 -14.52
CA GLY A 11 6.09 25.85 -15.66
C GLY A 11 6.84 24.58 -15.26
N GLN A 12 7.10 23.73 -16.26
CA GLN A 12 7.87 22.49 -16.10
C GLN A 12 9.28 22.65 -16.67
N PRO A 13 10.32 22.06 -16.04
CA PRO A 13 10.28 21.12 -14.91
C PRO A 13 10.33 21.79 -13.52
N ALA A 14 10.36 23.12 -13.44
CA ALA A 14 10.60 23.85 -12.19
C ALA A 14 9.55 23.54 -11.11
N THR A 15 8.27 23.47 -11.48
CA THR A 15 7.19 23.11 -10.55
C THR A 15 7.38 21.70 -10.00
N GLY A 16 7.71 20.73 -10.86
CA GLY A 16 8.02 19.36 -10.46
C GLY A 16 9.14 19.26 -9.42
N ILE A 17 10.24 19.97 -9.67
CA ILE A 17 11.42 19.98 -8.80
C ILE A 17 11.09 20.59 -7.42
N VAL A 18 10.41 21.74 -7.41
CA VAL A 18 10.03 22.42 -6.17
C VAL A 18 9.06 21.57 -5.35
N SER A 19 8.02 21.01 -5.98
CA SER A 19 7.07 20.12 -5.30
C SER A 19 7.77 18.91 -4.69
N LEU A 20 8.65 18.25 -5.43
CA LEU A 20 9.42 17.10 -4.94
C LEU A 20 10.23 17.45 -3.68
N MET A 21 10.98 18.56 -3.71
CA MET A 21 11.77 18.98 -2.55
C MET A 21 10.89 19.31 -1.35
N VAL A 22 9.78 20.03 -1.54
CA VAL A 22 8.86 20.38 -0.46
C VAL A 22 8.22 19.15 0.15
N PHE A 23 7.68 18.23 -0.65
CA PHE A 23 7.04 17.02 -0.12
C PHE A 23 8.02 16.05 0.51
N PHE A 24 9.25 15.97 -0.02
CA PHE A 24 10.30 15.21 0.65
C PHE A 24 10.60 15.78 2.04
N LEU A 25 10.78 17.10 2.17
CA LEU A 25 11.04 17.75 3.46
C LEU A 25 9.85 17.63 4.41
N VAL A 26 8.61 17.81 3.92
CA VAL A 26 7.39 17.64 4.72
C VAL A 26 7.32 16.21 5.23
N ALA A 27 7.34 15.21 4.34
CA ALA A 27 7.27 13.80 4.69
C ALA A 27 8.38 13.39 5.68
N TRP A 28 9.60 13.86 5.47
CA TRP A 28 10.73 13.58 6.34
C TRP A 28 10.58 14.24 7.72
N LEU A 29 10.12 15.49 7.79
CA LEU A 29 9.88 16.18 9.06
C LEU A 29 8.77 15.50 9.86
N ILE A 30 7.65 15.17 9.22
CA ILE A 30 6.55 14.48 9.92
C ILE A 30 6.95 13.03 10.29
N TRP A 31 7.81 12.37 9.49
CA TRP A 31 8.41 11.09 9.88
C TRP A 31 9.23 11.25 11.15
N PHE A 32 10.11 12.26 11.20
CA PHE A 32 10.90 12.55 12.38
C PHE A 32 10.04 12.77 13.62
N ILE A 33 8.92 13.48 13.50
CA ILE A 33 8.03 13.74 14.64
C ILE A 33 7.34 12.45 15.12
N PHE A 34 6.74 11.69 14.20
CA PHE A 34 5.81 10.62 14.57
C PHE A 34 6.42 9.22 14.62
N SER A 35 7.42 8.93 13.79
CA SER A 35 7.81 7.56 13.45
C SER A 35 9.27 7.26 13.76
N ASP A 36 10.17 8.20 13.47
CA ASP A 36 11.60 8.02 13.67
C ASP A 36 11.90 7.60 15.12
N PRO A 37 12.69 6.55 15.36
CA PRO A 37 13.08 6.11 16.70
C PRO A 37 13.81 7.17 17.53
N ARG A 38 14.41 8.17 16.87
CA ARG A 38 15.09 9.33 17.49
C ARG A 38 14.13 10.48 17.77
N GLY A 39 12.91 10.39 17.22
CA GLY A 39 11.87 11.39 17.30
C GLY A 39 11.13 11.42 18.64
N PRO A 40 10.26 12.41 18.84
CA PRO A 40 9.53 12.58 20.09
C PRO A 40 8.45 11.51 20.32
N VAL A 41 7.83 10.96 19.28
CA VAL A 41 6.75 9.96 19.41
C VAL A 41 7.26 8.52 19.25
N ALA A 42 8.20 8.29 18.32
CA ALA A 42 8.82 6.99 18.06
C ALA A 42 7.82 5.81 17.93
N SER A 43 6.72 6.01 17.19
CA SER A 43 5.63 5.00 17.08
C SER A 43 5.89 3.85 16.10
N PHE A 44 7.06 3.82 15.47
CA PHE A 44 7.45 2.78 14.53
C PHE A 44 7.85 1.47 15.24
N PRO A 45 7.49 0.28 14.69
CA PRO A 45 6.70 0.09 13.48
C PRO A 45 5.18 0.08 13.72
N TYR A 46 4.74 -0.38 14.88
CA TYR A 46 3.32 -0.56 15.20
C TYR A 46 2.96 0.22 16.48
N PRO A 47 1.82 0.95 16.52
CA PRO A 47 0.66 0.90 15.62
C PRO A 47 0.79 1.75 14.34
N PHE A 48 1.91 2.44 14.14
CA PHE A 48 2.09 3.42 13.06
C PHE A 48 1.73 2.89 11.67
N VAL A 49 2.24 1.70 11.29
CA VAL A 49 1.99 1.08 9.98
C VAL A 49 0.49 0.86 9.72
N MET A 50 -0.28 0.47 10.74
CA MET A 50 -1.72 0.26 10.60
C MET A 50 -2.45 1.57 10.27
N TYR A 51 -2.12 2.64 10.98
CA TYR A 51 -2.69 3.96 10.71
C TYR A 51 -2.29 4.48 9.34
N LEU A 52 -1.00 4.36 9.00
CA LEU A 52 -0.46 4.73 7.69
C LEU A 52 -1.19 4.04 6.55
N ALA A 53 -1.36 2.72 6.62
CA ALA A 53 -2.03 1.97 5.58
C ALA A 53 -3.50 2.41 5.46
N MET A 54 -4.19 2.53 6.61
CA MET A 54 -5.60 2.91 6.64
C MET A 54 -5.84 4.34 6.13
N MET A 55 -4.92 5.29 6.37
CA MET A 55 -5.01 6.67 5.86
C MET A 55 -5.12 6.71 4.34
N ILE A 56 -4.30 5.91 3.65
CA ILE A 56 -4.33 5.81 2.18
C ILE A 56 -5.66 5.22 1.72
N LEU A 57 -6.11 4.13 2.34
CA LEU A 57 -7.34 3.45 1.93
C LEU A 57 -8.60 4.30 2.17
N VAL A 58 -8.69 4.96 3.33
CA VAL A 58 -9.78 5.90 3.63
C VAL A 58 -9.70 7.13 2.71
N GLY A 59 -8.50 7.61 2.39
CA GLY A 59 -8.31 8.71 1.45
C GLY A 59 -8.81 8.36 0.05
N LEU A 60 -8.57 7.12 -0.39
CA LEU A 60 -9.13 6.56 -1.60
C LEU A 60 -10.67 6.54 -1.55
N TRP A 61 -11.28 6.16 -0.44
CA TRP A 61 -12.75 6.19 -0.31
C TRP A 61 -13.31 7.61 -0.41
N GLN A 62 -12.70 8.57 0.30
CA GLN A 62 -13.09 9.98 0.26
C GLN A 62 -13.00 10.53 -1.17
N HIS A 63 -11.86 10.32 -1.82
CA HIS A 63 -11.60 10.94 -3.11
C HIS A 63 -12.19 10.16 -4.30
N MET A 64 -11.83 8.89 -4.45
CA MET A 64 -12.19 8.12 -5.64
C MET A 64 -13.68 7.71 -5.67
N PHE A 65 -14.27 7.41 -4.50
CA PHE A 65 -15.64 6.92 -4.42
C PHE A 65 -16.62 8.03 -4.11
N MET A 66 -16.36 8.80 -3.04
CA MET A 66 -17.25 9.87 -2.60
C MET A 66 -17.07 11.16 -3.40
N GLY A 67 -15.99 11.30 -4.18
CA GLY A 67 -15.73 12.48 -4.99
C GLY A 67 -15.64 13.74 -4.13
N ASP A 68 -14.96 13.62 -2.98
CA ASP A 68 -14.73 14.69 -2.00
C ASP A 68 -16.01 15.18 -1.30
N TRP A 69 -17.13 14.45 -1.40
CA TRP A 69 -18.39 14.84 -0.75
C TRP A 69 -18.30 14.86 0.78
N PRO A 70 -18.87 15.88 1.48
CA PRO A 70 -19.61 17.04 0.96
C PRO A 70 -18.75 18.31 0.75
N PHE A 71 -17.43 18.19 0.72
CA PHE A 71 -16.49 19.31 0.72
C PHE A 71 -16.00 19.72 -0.68
N GLN A 72 -16.51 19.07 -1.73
CA GLN A 72 -16.01 19.21 -3.11
C GLN A 72 -15.95 20.67 -3.60
N ASP A 73 -16.87 21.53 -3.15
CA ASP A 73 -17.00 22.93 -3.57
C ASP A 73 -16.27 23.93 -2.65
N MET A 74 -15.55 23.45 -1.64
CA MET A 74 -14.82 24.29 -0.69
C MET A 74 -13.52 24.84 -1.31
N PRO A 75 -13.14 26.11 -1.06
CA PRO A 75 -11.91 26.67 -1.61
C PRO A 75 -10.65 26.08 -0.96
N GLN A 76 -9.55 26.10 -1.71
CA GLN A 76 -8.22 25.79 -1.16
C GLN A 76 -7.66 26.97 -0.36
N PRO A 77 -6.95 26.73 0.76
CA PRO A 77 -6.54 25.43 1.29
C PRO A 77 -7.55 24.81 2.28
N ALA A 78 -8.70 25.45 2.53
CA ALA A 78 -9.65 25.02 3.55
C ALA A 78 -10.17 23.59 3.31
N ARG A 79 -10.48 23.26 2.05
CA ARG A 79 -10.91 21.92 1.66
C ARG A 79 -9.87 20.86 2.04
N GLY A 80 -8.63 21.08 1.62
CA GLY A 80 -7.52 20.17 1.90
C GLY A 80 -7.35 19.91 3.40
N ILE A 81 -7.38 20.97 4.21
CA ILE A 81 -7.26 20.85 5.66
C ILE A 81 -8.42 20.04 6.26
N ILE A 82 -9.66 20.35 5.86
CA ILE A 82 -10.86 19.69 6.39
C ILE A 82 -10.90 18.23 5.98
N GLU A 83 -10.60 17.89 4.73
CA GLU A 83 -10.57 16.50 4.27
C GLU A 83 -9.46 15.68 4.92
N THR A 84 -8.28 16.27 5.19
CA THR A 84 -7.23 15.61 5.98
C THR A 84 -7.71 15.35 7.41
N VAL A 85 -8.37 16.31 8.08
CA VAL A 85 -8.91 16.09 9.44
C VAL A 85 -10.00 15.00 9.43
N VAL A 86 -10.90 15.04 8.45
CA VAL A 86 -11.94 14.01 8.28
C VAL A 86 -11.33 12.65 7.99
N ASN A 87 -10.26 12.58 7.19
CA ASN A 87 -9.52 11.34 6.94
C ASN A 87 -9.01 10.74 8.26
N LEU A 88 -8.34 11.54 9.09
CA LEU A 88 -7.81 11.07 10.38
C LEU A 88 -8.93 10.58 11.31
N ALA A 89 -10.06 11.30 11.37
CA ALA A 89 -11.21 10.91 12.16
C ALA A 89 -11.83 9.60 11.66
N LEU A 90 -11.99 9.44 10.35
CA LEU A 90 -12.50 8.23 9.72
C LEU A 90 -11.55 7.04 9.89
N VAL A 91 -10.23 7.24 9.76
CA VAL A 91 -9.22 6.21 10.04
C VAL A 91 -9.34 5.71 11.47
N TRP A 92 -9.41 6.63 12.43
CA TRP A 92 -9.62 6.27 13.83
C TRP A 92 -10.92 5.47 14.00
N PHE A 93 -12.03 5.93 13.41
CA PHE A 93 -13.32 5.26 13.49
C PHE A 93 -13.28 3.85 12.87
N VAL A 94 -12.68 3.70 11.70
CA VAL A 94 -12.60 2.41 11.00
C VAL A 94 -11.76 1.42 11.81
N ILE A 95 -10.60 1.83 12.32
CA ILE A 95 -9.75 0.94 13.14
C ILE A 95 -10.46 0.59 14.45
N HIS A 96 -10.83 1.60 15.25
CA HIS A 96 -11.25 1.40 16.63
C HIS A 96 -12.70 0.97 16.77
N VAL A 97 -13.58 1.34 15.85
CA VAL A 97 -14.99 0.96 15.90
C VAL A 97 -15.24 -0.21 14.97
N VAL A 98 -14.97 -0.07 13.67
CA VAL A 98 -15.32 -1.11 12.69
C VAL A 98 -14.49 -2.37 12.89
N PHE A 99 -13.15 -2.28 12.84
CA PHE A 99 -12.31 -3.47 13.01
C PHE A 99 -12.33 -3.98 14.44
N TYR A 100 -12.08 -3.14 15.43
CA TYR A 100 -11.86 -3.62 16.80
C TYR A 100 -13.15 -3.98 17.55
N ARG A 101 -14.26 -3.28 17.30
CA ARG A 101 -15.50 -3.42 18.10
C ARG A 101 -16.65 -4.05 17.34
N ILE A 102 -16.68 -4.00 16.01
CA ILE A 102 -17.72 -4.65 15.21
C ILE A 102 -17.20 -5.98 14.67
N LEU A 103 -16.20 -5.95 13.78
CA LEU A 103 -15.63 -7.16 13.19
C LEU A 103 -14.88 -8.02 14.21
N GLY A 104 -14.22 -7.36 15.16
CA GLY A 104 -13.46 -7.97 16.25
C GLY A 104 -14.32 -8.77 17.24
N VAL A 105 -15.63 -8.58 17.26
CA VAL A 105 -16.56 -9.41 18.07
C VAL A 105 -16.65 -10.82 17.51
N GLY A 106 -16.69 -10.96 16.18
CA GLY A 106 -16.73 -12.26 15.51
C GLY A 106 -15.33 -12.86 15.30
N PHE A 107 -14.37 -12.01 14.93
CA PHE A 107 -13.02 -12.42 14.53
C PHE A 107 -11.99 -11.71 15.42
N ASN A 108 -11.65 -12.33 16.55
CA ASN A 108 -10.74 -11.71 17.54
C ASN A 108 -9.39 -11.28 16.94
N PHE A 109 -8.90 -11.96 15.91
CA PHE A 109 -7.65 -11.59 15.24
C PHE A 109 -7.69 -10.23 14.53
N PHE A 110 -8.86 -9.59 14.35
CA PHE A 110 -8.97 -8.21 13.87
C PHE A 110 -8.94 -7.16 14.98
N SER A 111 -8.93 -7.55 16.25
CA SER A 111 -8.99 -6.64 17.38
C SER A 111 -7.83 -6.86 18.33
N GLN A 112 -6.84 -5.97 18.25
CA GLN A 112 -5.69 -6.01 19.16
C GLN A 112 -6.15 -5.86 20.63
N VAL A 113 -7.14 -4.98 20.87
CA VAL A 113 -7.71 -4.77 22.21
C VAL A 113 -8.40 -6.02 22.75
N ASN A 114 -9.15 -6.75 21.91
CA ASN A 114 -9.79 -7.99 22.36
C ASN A 114 -8.74 -9.08 22.63
N LEU A 115 -7.71 -9.19 21.77
CA LEU A 115 -6.62 -10.15 21.98
C LEU A 115 -5.87 -9.90 23.30
N GLU A 116 -5.55 -8.65 23.60
CA GLU A 116 -4.91 -8.26 24.87
C GLU A 116 -5.83 -8.54 26.07
N ALA A 117 -7.12 -8.22 25.97
CA ALA A 117 -8.09 -8.48 27.04
C ALA A 117 -8.25 -9.99 27.32
N LEU A 118 -8.35 -10.81 26.27
CA LEU A 118 -8.42 -12.26 26.39
C LEU A 118 -7.15 -12.82 27.04
N ALA A 119 -5.97 -12.29 26.68
CA ALA A 119 -4.71 -12.75 27.24
C ALA A 119 -4.55 -12.36 28.71
N ALA A 120 -4.94 -11.14 29.07
CA ALA A 120 -4.97 -10.68 30.46
C ALA A 120 -5.92 -11.52 31.33
N ALA A 121 -7.03 -12.00 30.74
CA ALA A 121 -7.98 -12.89 31.41
C ALA A 121 -7.54 -14.38 31.43
N GLY A 122 -6.38 -14.73 30.86
CA GLY A 122 -5.94 -16.12 30.71
C GLY A 122 -6.80 -16.94 29.72
N GLN A 123 -7.62 -16.26 28.91
CA GLN A 123 -8.56 -16.84 27.95
C GLN A 123 -7.96 -17.04 26.56
N THR A 124 -6.66 -16.78 26.38
CA THR A 124 -5.89 -17.16 25.19
C THR A 124 -5.41 -18.61 25.21
N ALA A 125 -5.95 -19.44 26.11
CA ALA A 125 -5.74 -20.87 26.12
C ALA A 125 -6.23 -21.47 24.79
N ILE A 126 -5.30 -21.67 23.87
CA ILE A 126 -5.49 -22.59 22.76
C ILE A 126 -5.58 -23.99 23.40
N PRO A 127 -6.56 -24.85 23.04
CA PRO A 127 -6.86 -26.08 23.77
C PRO A 127 -5.61 -26.88 24.15
N GLU A 128 -5.66 -27.50 25.34
CA GLU A 128 -4.54 -28.08 26.12
C GLU A 128 -3.53 -28.93 25.31
N VAL A 129 -3.96 -29.47 24.16
CA VAL A 129 -3.16 -30.21 23.18
C VAL A 129 -1.96 -29.40 22.64
N CYS A 130 -2.01 -28.06 22.70
CA CYS A 130 -1.05 -27.21 22.00
C CYS A 130 0.12 -26.70 22.85
N GLY A 131 0.03 -26.79 24.19
CA GLY A 131 1.11 -26.47 25.13
C GLY A 131 1.70 -25.04 25.05
N LYS A 132 1.11 -24.13 24.26
CA LYS A 132 1.60 -22.76 24.04
C LYS A 132 0.46 -21.77 24.19
N THR A 133 0.43 -21.04 25.29
CA THR A 133 -0.49 -19.92 25.51
C THR A 133 0.07 -18.64 24.90
N LEU A 134 -0.79 -17.84 24.26
CA LEU A 134 -0.45 -16.47 23.87
C LEU A 134 -0.50 -15.59 25.13
N SER A 135 0.65 -15.41 25.78
CA SER A 135 0.74 -14.53 26.96
C SER A 135 0.46 -13.08 26.57
N LEU A 136 -0.01 -12.28 27.53
CA LEU A 136 -0.17 -10.84 27.33
C LEU A 136 1.15 -10.21 26.87
N GLN A 137 2.26 -10.60 27.50
CA GLN A 137 3.60 -10.13 27.12
C GLN A 137 3.91 -10.40 25.64
N ALA A 138 3.58 -11.60 25.13
CA ALA A 138 3.78 -11.94 23.73
C ALA A 138 2.88 -11.14 22.79
N LEU A 139 1.67 -10.74 23.20
CA LEU A 139 0.76 -9.96 22.36
C LEU A 139 1.02 -8.45 22.40
N THR A 140 1.60 -7.96 23.48
CA THR A 140 2.02 -6.55 23.64
C THR A 140 3.39 -6.28 23.04
N ASP A 141 4.18 -7.32 22.77
CA ASP A 141 5.45 -7.21 22.05
C ASP A 141 5.19 -6.58 20.65
N PRO A 142 5.86 -5.47 20.29
CA PRO A 142 5.77 -4.89 18.95
C PRO A 142 5.97 -5.91 17.80
N ALA A 143 6.76 -6.96 18.03
CA ALA A 143 6.98 -8.04 17.08
C ALA A 143 5.75 -8.96 16.87
N ALA A 144 4.75 -8.93 17.75
CA ALA A 144 3.63 -9.88 17.79
C ALA A 144 2.24 -9.22 17.98
N ARG A 145 2.08 -7.97 17.53
CA ARG A 145 0.80 -7.24 17.44
C ARG A 145 -0.11 -7.79 16.31
N PHE A 146 -0.67 -8.98 16.53
CA PHE A 146 -1.44 -9.71 15.50
C PHE A 146 -2.69 -8.97 15.02
N GLY A 147 -3.40 -8.28 15.92
CA GLY A 147 -4.60 -7.52 15.57
C GLY A 147 -4.32 -6.47 14.51
N GLU A 148 -3.23 -5.74 14.70
CA GLU A 148 -2.81 -4.67 13.80
C GLU A 148 -2.30 -5.21 12.47
N ARG A 149 -1.54 -6.31 12.49
CA ARG A 149 -1.10 -7.01 11.28
C ARG A 149 -2.27 -7.55 10.47
N ALA A 150 -3.34 -8.02 11.12
CA ALA A 150 -4.57 -8.43 10.43
C ALA A 150 -5.27 -7.26 9.74
N VAL A 151 -5.36 -6.09 10.40
CA VAL A 151 -5.89 -4.88 9.78
C VAL A 151 -5.00 -4.45 8.60
N VAL A 152 -3.67 -4.44 8.76
CA VAL A 152 -2.73 -4.09 7.68
C VAL A 152 -2.88 -5.02 6.47
N THR A 153 -2.98 -6.33 6.70
CA THR A 153 -3.19 -7.30 5.60
C THR A 153 -4.53 -7.12 4.91
N PHE A 154 -5.59 -6.70 5.62
CA PHE A 154 -6.85 -6.32 4.99
C PHE A 154 -6.69 -5.09 4.10
N VAL A 155 -6.01 -4.06 4.62
CA VAL A 155 -5.79 -2.81 3.88
C VAL A 155 -4.92 -3.04 2.64
N LEU A 156 -3.90 -3.90 2.74
CA LEU A 156 -3.06 -4.27 1.60
C LEU A 156 -3.88 -4.90 0.46
N ILE A 157 -4.79 -5.81 0.79
CA ILE A 157 -5.75 -6.32 -0.21
C ILE A 157 -6.59 -5.17 -0.75
N GLY A 158 -7.05 -4.30 0.14
CA GLY A 158 -7.83 -3.11 -0.18
C GLY A 158 -7.19 -2.17 -1.20
N PHE A 159 -5.87 -1.97 -1.16
CA PHE A 159 -5.14 -1.10 -2.09
C PHE A 159 -5.29 -1.51 -3.56
N PHE A 160 -5.58 -2.77 -3.84
CA PHE A 160 -5.95 -3.20 -5.19
C PHE A 160 -7.47 -3.31 -5.34
N SER A 161 -8.14 -3.99 -4.40
CA SER A 161 -9.53 -4.43 -4.56
C SER A 161 -10.55 -3.28 -4.52
N TYR A 162 -10.22 -2.13 -3.94
CA TYR A 162 -11.07 -0.93 -4.02
C TYR A 162 -10.90 -0.19 -5.36
N PRO A 163 -9.67 0.21 -5.76
CA PRO A 163 -9.50 0.99 -6.98
C PRO A 163 -9.73 0.21 -8.28
N PHE A 164 -9.54 -1.13 -8.32
CA PHE A 164 -9.57 -1.84 -9.61
C PHE A 164 -10.93 -1.79 -10.30
N VAL A 165 -12.03 -1.74 -9.54
CA VAL A 165 -13.37 -1.55 -10.13
C VAL A 165 -13.48 -0.17 -10.78
N THR A 166 -12.95 0.86 -10.12
CA THR A 166 -12.94 2.21 -10.68
C THR A 166 -12.05 2.30 -11.93
N ILE A 167 -10.83 1.77 -11.86
CA ILE A 167 -9.81 1.93 -12.90
C ILE A 167 -10.07 1.00 -14.10
N LEU A 168 -10.28 -0.29 -13.87
CA LEU A 168 -10.38 -1.29 -14.94
C LEU A 168 -11.81 -1.48 -15.42
N PHE A 169 -12.78 -1.44 -14.51
CA PHE A 169 -14.20 -1.63 -14.82
C PHE A 169 -14.96 -0.31 -15.06
N GLY A 170 -14.30 0.85 -14.93
CA GLY A 170 -14.95 2.15 -15.13
C GLY A 170 -16.13 2.37 -14.19
N LYS A 171 -16.01 1.89 -12.94
CA LYS A 171 -17.05 1.91 -11.88
C LYS A 171 -18.28 1.01 -12.16
N TRP A 172 -18.23 0.10 -13.14
CA TRP A 172 -19.28 -0.92 -13.32
C TRP A 172 -19.35 -1.88 -12.12
N PRO A 173 -20.55 -2.33 -11.67
CA PRO A 173 -21.87 -2.07 -12.23
C PRO A 173 -22.56 -0.80 -11.69
N ILE A 174 -21.94 -0.10 -10.74
CA ILE A 174 -22.57 1.06 -10.10
C ILE A 174 -22.73 2.23 -11.09
N ARG A 175 -21.79 2.38 -12.03
CA ARG A 175 -21.89 3.34 -13.13
C ARG A 175 -21.90 2.63 -14.49
N PRO A 176 -22.72 3.13 -15.45
CA PRO A 176 -23.61 4.28 -15.34
C PRO A 176 -24.88 3.97 -14.51
N SER A 177 -25.26 4.89 -13.63
CA SER A 177 -26.54 4.93 -12.91
C SER A 177 -26.87 6.38 -12.54
N ASP A 178 -28.13 6.66 -12.23
CA ASP A 178 -28.61 8.00 -11.86
C ASP A 178 -28.32 8.38 -10.40
N LEU A 179 -27.56 7.55 -9.67
CA LEU A 179 -27.19 7.83 -8.29
C LEU A 179 -26.31 9.08 -8.20
N THR A 180 -26.68 9.99 -7.31
CA THR A 180 -25.89 11.19 -6.99
C THR A 180 -25.00 10.91 -5.77
N GLN A 181 -24.04 11.78 -5.44
CA GLN A 181 -23.33 11.67 -4.18
C GLN A 181 -24.26 12.09 -3.02
N PRO A 182 -24.25 11.39 -1.87
CA PRO A 182 -23.31 10.34 -1.48
C PRO A 182 -23.71 8.90 -1.90
N GLN A 183 -24.90 8.71 -2.46
CA GLN A 183 -25.48 7.39 -2.72
C GLN A 183 -24.59 6.53 -3.62
N ALA A 184 -24.05 7.12 -4.68
CA ALA A 184 -23.15 6.44 -5.60
C ALA A 184 -21.85 6.00 -4.91
N GLY A 185 -21.20 6.88 -4.15
CA GLY A 185 -19.97 6.56 -3.44
C GLY A 185 -20.17 5.47 -2.38
N LEU A 186 -21.29 5.48 -1.66
CA LEU A 186 -21.65 4.43 -0.70
C LEU A 186 -21.93 3.09 -1.39
N ALA A 187 -22.57 3.10 -2.57
CA ALA A 187 -22.77 1.88 -3.36
C ALA A 187 -21.46 1.32 -3.91
N GLU A 188 -20.55 2.18 -4.39
CA GLU A 188 -19.19 1.80 -4.80
C GLU A 188 -18.41 1.21 -3.61
N LEU A 189 -18.49 1.83 -2.43
CA LEU A 189 -17.86 1.35 -1.21
C LEU A 189 -18.38 -0.04 -0.81
N GLY A 190 -19.70 -0.25 -0.78
CA GLY A 190 -20.31 -1.54 -0.45
C GLY A 190 -19.92 -2.64 -1.43
N TRP A 191 -19.96 -2.35 -2.74
CA TRP A 191 -19.57 -3.28 -3.79
C TRP A 191 -18.09 -3.69 -3.67
N CYS A 192 -17.20 -2.70 -3.53
CA CYS A 192 -15.77 -2.96 -3.40
C CYS A 192 -15.41 -3.63 -2.07
N SER A 193 -16.13 -3.33 -0.98
CA SER A 193 -15.95 -4.02 0.31
C SER A 193 -16.29 -5.50 0.19
N MET A 194 -17.39 -5.83 -0.48
CA MET A 194 -17.78 -7.23 -0.76
C MET A 194 -16.71 -7.96 -1.57
N LEU A 195 -16.19 -7.35 -2.65
CA LEU A 195 -15.12 -7.94 -3.45
C LEU A 195 -13.82 -8.11 -2.66
N THR A 196 -13.48 -7.12 -1.82
CA THR A 196 -12.33 -7.19 -0.91
C THR A 196 -12.44 -8.38 0.03
N MET A 197 -13.63 -8.70 0.55
CA MET A 197 -13.83 -9.86 1.41
C MET A 197 -13.48 -11.18 0.70
N PHE A 198 -13.82 -11.33 -0.59
CA PHE A 198 -13.44 -12.51 -1.36
C PHE A 198 -11.92 -12.63 -1.51
N PHE A 199 -11.25 -11.55 -1.91
CA PHE A 199 -9.79 -11.54 -2.03
C PHE A 199 -9.10 -11.81 -0.68
N PHE A 200 -9.57 -11.16 0.39
CA PHE A 200 -9.03 -11.34 1.73
C PHE A 200 -9.20 -12.80 2.22
N THR A 201 -10.36 -13.40 1.98
CA THR A 201 -10.64 -14.80 2.34
C THR A 201 -9.75 -15.78 1.58
N ILE A 202 -9.44 -15.52 0.31
CA ILE A 202 -8.63 -16.42 -0.52
C ILE A 202 -7.13 -16.24 -0.25
N LEU A 203 -6.69 -15.00 -0.03
CA LEU A 203 -5.27 -14.64 -0.02
C LEU A 203 -4.69 -14.42 1.37
N ILE A 204 -5.49 -13.99 2.35
CA ILE A 204 -4.99 -13.65 3.69
C ILE A 204 -5.45 -14.65 4.75
N VAL A 205 -6.74 -14.99 4.79
CA VAL A 205 -7.30 -15.90 5.81
C VAL A 205 -6.53 -17.22 5.94
N PRO A 206 -6.05 -17.87 4.86
CA PRO A 206 -5.27 -19.10 4.99
C PRO A 206 -3.97 -18.93 5.76
N PHE A 207 -3.33 -17.75 5.72
CA PHE A 207 -2.15 -17.47 6.52
C PHE A 207 -2.46 -17.49 8.03
N TRP A 208 -3.62 -16.95 8.42
CA TRP A 208 -4.08 -17.03 9.81
C TRP A 208 -4.36 -18.48 10.23
N GLY A 209 -4.69 -19.38 9.30
CA GLY A 209 -4.73 -20.82 9.55
C GLY A 209 -3.36 -21.42 9.90
N VAL A 210 -2.25 -20.92 9.37
CA VAL A 210 -0.90 -21.32 9.83
C VAL A 210 -0.62 -20.78 11.21
N VAL A 211 -0.91 -19.50 11.46
CA VAL A 211 -0.69 -18.87 12.76
C VAL A 211 -1.48 -19.62 13.84
N TYR A 212 -2.80 -19.69 13.74
CA TYR A 212 -3.64 -20.29 14.77
C TYR A 212 -3.65 -21.83 14.74
N GLY A 213 -3.51 -22.44 13.57
CA GLY A 213 -3.60 -23.90 13.40
C GLY A 213 -2.28 -24.66 13.55
N LYS A 214 -1.13 -24.09 13.13
CA LYS A 214 0.18 -24.77 13.20
C LYS A 214 1.11 -24.19 14.26
N VAL A 215 1.18 -22.87 14.36
CA VAL A 215 2.07 -22.22 15.35
C VAL A 215 1.48 -22.34 16.75
N TYR A 216 0.16 -22.14 16.84
CA TYR A 216 -0.58 -22.17 18.09
C TYR A 216 -1.46 -23.41 18.27
N GLY A 217 -1.74 -24.18 17.21
CA GLY A 217 -2.13 -25.59 17.30
C GLY A 217 -3.62 -25.96 17.31
N ALA A 218 -4.58 -25.04 17.17
CA ALA A 218 -6.01 -25.41 17.27
C ALA A 218 -7.00 -24.57 16.46
N SER A 219 -6.70 -24.33 15.19
CA SER A 219 -7.72 -23.80 14.29
C SER A 219 -8.43 -24.94 13.56
N PHE A 220 -9.61 -25.33 14.04
CA PHE A 220 -10.52 -26.21 13.29
C PHE A 220 -11.30 -25.46 12.20
N GLY A 221 -11.30 -24.12 12.23
CA GLY A 221 -12.11 -23.26 11.36
C GLY A 221 -11.36 -22.56 10.23
N LEU A 222 -10.03 -22.66 10.16
CA LEU A 222 -9.23 -21.97 9.12
C LEU A 222 -8.38 -22.97 8.33
N ASN A 223 -8.50 -22.93 7.01
CA ASN A 223 -7.65 -23.70 6.11
C ASN A 223 -6.21 -23.17 6.10
N LEU A 224 -5.29 -24.01 5.62
CA LEU A 224 -3.89 -23.66 5.43
C LEU A 224 -3.65 -22.98 4.07
N PRO A 225 -2.55 -22.24 3.90
CA PRO A 225 -2.14 -21.63 2.63
C PRO A 225 -2.09 -22.64 1.49
N TRP A 226 -2.93 -22.43 0.48
CA TRP A 226 -2.99 -23.28 -0.72
C TRP A 226 -1.79 -23.07 -1.64
N TRP A 227 -1.04 -21.98 -1.46
CA TRP A 227 0.10 -21.61 -2.31
C TRP A 227 1.44 -22.21 -1.88
N GLY A 228 1.51 -22.96 -0.78
CA GLY A 228 2.78 -23.45 -0.23
C GLY A 228 3.64 -24.22 -1.25
N GLY A 229 3.02 -25.08 -2.06
CA GLY A 229 3.71 -25.84 -3.11
C GLY A 229 4.07 -25.03 -4.36
N ILE A 230 3.42 -23.88 -4.58
CA ILE A 230 3.66 -23.00 -5.73
C ILE A 230 4.77 -22.00 -5.40
N ALA A 231 4.69 -21.42 -4.21
CA ALA A 231 5.54 -20.31 -3.77
C ALA A 231 6.86 -20.76 -3.16
N GLY A 232 6.98 -22.03 -2.75
CA GLY A 232 8.08 -22.52 -1.91
C GLY A 232 8.05 -21.98 -0.48
N THR A 233 6.96 -21.32 -0.07
CA THR A 233 6.72 -20.83 1.28
C THR A 233 5.21 -20.77 1.56
N GLY A 234 4.80 -21.13 2.78
CA GLY A 234 3.44 -20.92 3.26
C GLY A 234 3.20 -19.53 3.86
N HIS A 235 4.21 -18.65 3.84
CA HIS A 235 4.08 -17.32 4.41
C HIS A 235 3.26 -16.39 3.50
N VAL A 236 2.60 -15.39 4.09
CA VAL A 236 1.83 -14.36 3.36
C VAL A 236 2.71 -13.45 2.49
N HIS A 237 4.03 -13.45 2.70
CA HIS A 237 4.95 -12.64 1.90
C HIS A 237 4.93 -13.01 0.42
N TRP A 238 4.56 -14.25 0.06
CA TRP A 238 4.26 -14.59 -1.33
C TRP A 238 3.16 -13.70 -1.90
N VAL A 239 2.04 -13.56 -1.18
CA VAL A 239 0.93 -12.67 -1.58
C VAL A 239 1.43 -11.24 -1.68
N PHE A 240 2.17 -10.75 -0.70
CA PHE A 240 2.67 -9.37 -0.70
C PHE A 240 3.51 -9.10 -1.94
N GLY A 241 4.43 -10.01 -2.28
CA GLY A 241 5.33 -9.86 -3.41
C GLY A 241 4.61 -9.57 -4.73
N TRP A 242 3.64 -10.40 -5.11
CA TRP A 242 2.95 -10.20 -6.39
C TRP A 242 1.77 -9.22 -6.31
N TRP A 243 1.13 -9.12 -5.15
CA TRP A 243 0.00 -8.21 -4.96
C TRP A 243 0.45 -6.76 -5.00
N GLU A 244 1.61 -6.43 -4.41
CA GLU A 244 2.17 -5.08 -4.49
C GLU A 244 2.49 -4.70 -5.93
N TRP A 245 3.11 -5.59 -6.72
CA TRP A 245 3.29 -5.35 -8.15
C TRP A 245 1.97 -5.20 -8.92
N ALA A 246 0.91 -5.94 -8.55
CA ALA A 246 -0.41 -5.73 -9.14
C ALA A 246 -0.98 -4.34 -8.80
N ILE A 247 -0.77 -3.83 -7.58
CA ILE A 247 -1.12 -2.46 -7.18
C ILE A 247 -0.34 -1.45 -8.03
N ILE A 248 0.97 -1.63 -8.20
CA ILE A 248 1.80 -0.75 -9.04
C ILE A 248 1.28 -0.72 -10.47
N VAL A 249 1.06 -1.87 -11.09
CA VAL A 249 0.53 -1.96 -12.47
C VAL A 249 -0.84 -1.28 -12.57
N LEU A 250 -1.70 -1.50 -11.57
CA LEU A 250 -3.03 -0.91 -11.50
C LEU A 250 -2.98 0.62 -11.46
N PHE A 251 -2.10 1.21 -10.65
CA PHE A 251 -2.00 2.66 -10.52
C PHE A 251 -1.14 3.30 -11.61
N MET A 252 -0.13 2.60 -12.15
CA MET A 252 0.59 3.09 -13.33
C MET A 252 -0.36 3.23 -14.53
N THR A 253 -1.35 2.33 -14.64
CA THR A 253 -2.35 2.31 -15.71
C THR A 253 -3.02 3.68 -15.96
N PRO A 254 -3.79 4.28 -15.02
CA PRO A 254 -4.45 5.56 -15.26
C PRO A 254 -3.50 6.76 -15.19
N ASN A 255 -2.41 6.65 -14.42
CA ASN A 255 -1.46 7.75 -14.21
C ASN A 255 -0.46 7.84 -15.38
N VAL A 256 0.69 7.18 -15.25
CA VAL A 256 1.80 7.30 -16.21
C VAL A 256 1.60 6.52 -17.52
N TRP A 257 0.65 5.59 -17.59
CA TRP A 257 0.39 4.82 -18.81
C TRP A 257 -0.81 5.32 -19.61
N ARG A 258 -1.64 6.21 -19.05
CA ARG A 258 -2.86 6.75 -19.69
C ARG A 258 -3.71 5.64 -20.32
N MET A 259 -4.05 4.66 -19.49
CA MET A 259 -4.82 3.45 -19.77
C MET A 259 -4.17 2.41 -20.69
N LYS A 260 -2.91 2.57 -21.11
CA LYS A 260 -2.20 1.54 -21.88
C LYS A 260 -1.70 0.39 -20.98
N PRO A 261 -1.62 -0.84 -21.50
CA PRO A 261 -2.03 -1.27 -22.84
C PRO A 261 -3.55 -1.50 -22.99
N TRP A 262 -4.32 -1.42 -21.91
CA TRP A 262 -5.76 -1.76 -21.88
C TRP A 262 -6.64 -0.90 -22.79
N SER A 263 -6.15 0.26 -23.21
CA SER A 263 -6.80 1.14 -24.16
C SER A 263 -7.09 0.46 -25.51
N VAL A 264 -6.35 -0.60 -25.88
CA VAL A 264 -6.59 -1.35 -27.12
C VAL A 264 -7.83 -2.25 -27.06
N ILE A 265 -8.35 -2.52 -25.86
CA ILE A 265 -9.53 -3.37 -25.67
C ILE A 265 -10.78 -2.55 -25.95
N SER A 266 -11.49 -2.93 -27.02
CA SER A 266 -12.72 -2.28 -27.49
C SER A 266 -14.01 -2.92 -26.96
N LEU A 267 -13.91 -3.99 -26.16
CA LEU A 267 -15.08 -4.66 -25.58
C LEU A 267 -15.81 -3.75 -24.56
N PRO A 268 -17.13 -3.89 -24.38
CA PRO A 268 -17.86 -3.19 -23.34
C PRO A 268 -17.53 -3.76 -21.94
N GLN A 269 -17.93 -3.05 -20.88
CA GLN A 269 -17.93 -3.60 -19.53
C GLN A 269 -19.03 -4.69 -19.42
N PRO A 270 -18.80 -5.78 -18.66
CA PRO A 270 -17.65 -6.02 -17.78
C PRO A 270 -16.43 -6.66 -18.47
N TRP A 271 -16.51 -7.00 -19.76
CA TRP A 271 -15.47 -7.78 -20.44
C TRP A 271 -14.13 -7.06 -20.53
N LYS A 272 -14.14 -5.76 -20.85
CA LYS A 272 -12.91 -4.95 -20.82
C LYS A 272 -12.26 -4.97 -19.45
N GLY A 273 -13.03 -4.73 -18.40
CA GLY A 273 -12.55 -4.78 -17.02
C GLY A 273 -12.00 -6.16 -16.65
N LEU A 274 -12.67 -7.24 -17.04
CA LEU A 274 -12.24 -8.61 -16.74
C LEU A 274 -10.91 -8.95 -17.42
N ILE A 275 -10.76 -8.65 -18.72
CA ILE A 275 -9.51 -8.89 -19.45
C ILE A 275 -8.38 -8.03 -18.87
N SER A 276 -8.67 -6.75 -18.59
CA SER A 276 -7.67 -5.84 -18.00
C SER A 276 -7.27 -6.28 -16.59
N PHE A 277 -8.20 -6.82 -15.80
CA PHE A 277 -7.95 -7.40 -14.49
C PHE A 277 -7.02 -8.61 -14.58
N VAL A 278 -7.36 -9.60 -15.42
CA VAL A 278 -6.50 -10.79 -15.63
C VAL A 278 -5.11 -10.37 -16.13
N GLY A 279 -5.04 -9.43 -17.07
CA GLY A 279 -3.78 -8.88 -17.58
C GLY A 279 -2.97 -8.17 -16.48
N THR A 280 -3.62 -7.40 -15.61
CA THR A 280 -2.98 -6.70 -14.49
C THR A 280 -2.41 -7.67 -13.46
N ILE A 281 -3.20 -8.68 -13.04
CA ILE A 281 -2.74 -9.72 -12.11
C ILE A 281 -1.58 -10.52 -12.72
N GLY A 282 -1.72 -10.92 -13.99
CA GLY A 282 -0.69 -11.67 -14.70
C GLY A 282 0.63 -10.89 -14.83
N LEU A 283 0.55 -9.62 -15.23
CA LEU A 283 1.73 -8.75 -15.32
C LEU A 283 2.36 -8.50 -13.94
N GLY A 284 1.56 -8.23 -12.91
CA GLY A 284 2.05 -8.06 -11.54
C GLY A 284 2.79 -9.30 -11.04
N TYR A 285 2.24 -10.49 -11.28
CA TYR A 285 2.89 -11.76 -10.91
C TYR A 285 4.20 -12.00 -11.67
N ILE A 286 4.24 -11.70 -12.98
CA ILE A 286 5.45 -11.81 -13.80
C ILE A 286 6.55 -10.87 -13.27
N LEU A 287 6.21 -9.60 -12.98
CA LEU A 287 7.18 -8.63 -12.44
C LEU A 287 7.74 -9.07 -11.08
N ALA A 288 6.88 -9.59 -10.20
CA ALA A 288 7.32 -10.13 -8.92
C ALA A 288 8.25 -11.33 -9.09
N LEU A 289 7.94 -12.26 -10.01
CA LEU A 289 8.80 -13.39 -10.33
C LEU A 289 10.16 -12.95 -10.87
N ILE A 290 10.19 -11.96 -11.76
CA ILE A 290 11.44 -11.38 -12.27
C ILE A 290 12.28 -10.85 -11.10
N CYS A 291 11.67 -10.10 -10.17
CA CYS A 291 12.35 -9.60 -8.98
C CYS A 291 12.90 -10.73 -8.12
N VAL A 292 12.09 -11.75 -7.79
CA VAL A 292 12.49 -12.91 -6.98
C VAL A 292 13.66 -13.67 -7.62
N LYS A 293 13.66 -13.82 -8.94
CA LYS A 293 14.68 -14.59 -9.68
C LYS A 293 15.97 -13.81 -9.91
N LEU A 294 15.88 -12.49 -10.10
CA LEU A 294 17.05 -11.66 -10.38
C LEU A 294 17.69 -11.09 -9.12
N ALA A 295 16.97 -10.91 -8.00
CA ALA A 295 17.52 -10.34 -6.76
C ALA A 295 18.82 -11.01 -6.27
N PRO A 296 18.98 -12.34 -6.33
CA PRO A 296 20.23 -12.99 -5.99
C PRO A 296 21.45 -12.56 -6.83
N ALA A 297 21.25 -11.93 -7.99
CA ALA A 297 22.34 -11.47 -8.86
C ALA A 297 23.03 -10.20 -8.36
N TRP A 298 22.37 -9.38 -7.54
CA TRP A 298 22.95 -8.13 -7.01
C TRP A 298 22.97 -8.06 -5.47
N LEU A 299 22.22 -8.92 -4.79
CA LEU A 299 22.25 -9.03 -3.34
C LEU A 299 23.38 -9.96 -2.88
N PRO A 300 24.11 -9.60 -1.81
CA PRO A 300 25.08 -10.50 -1.18
C PRO A 300 24.34 -11.62 -0.45
N MET A 301 23.98 -12.70 -1.15
CA MET A 301 23.08 -13.72 -0.62
C MET A 301 23.62 -14.45 0.62
N GLU A 302 24.94 -14.60 0.76
CA GLU A 302 25.54 -15.16 1.97
C GLU A 302 25.25 -14.30 3.20
N ASP A 303 25.41 -12.98 3.07
CA ASP A 303 25.11 -11.99 4.11
C ASP A 303 23.60 -11.93 4.41
N VAL A 304 22.76 -11.97 3.37
CA VAL A 304 21.29 -12.05 3.52
C VAL A 304 20.91 -13.29 4.32
N ILE A 305 21.41 -14.47 3.94
CA ILE A 305 21.08 -15.75 4.59
C ILE A 305 21.49 -15.74 6.06
N HIS A 306 22.63 -15.12 6.39
CA HIS A 306 23.10 -14.97 7.77
C HIS A 306 22.13 -14.19 8.65
N HIS A 307 21.48 -13.16 8.09
CA HIS A 307 20.55 -12.29 8.80
C HIS A 307 19.09 -12.74 8.73
N LEU A 308 18.78 -13.85 8.05
CA LEU A 308 17.41 -14.36 7.99
C LEU A 308 16.91 -14.78 9.39
N PRO A 309 15.63 -14.53 9.72
CA PRO A 309 15.05 -15.02 10.95
C PRO A 309 15.13 -16.55 11.04
N ALA A 310 15.39 -17.08 12.24
CA ALA A 310 15.61 -18.52 12.46
C ALA A 310 14.49 -19.43 11.89
N GLY A 311 13.24 -18.94 11.85
CA GLY A 311 12.10 -19.65 11.26
C GLY A 311 12.25 -19.96 9.76
N ASP A 312 13.11 -19.23 9.04
CA ASP A 312 13.38 -19.44 7.62
C ASP A 312 14.40 -20.55 7.36
N LYS A 313 15.12 -21.02 8.39
CA LYS A 313 16.08 -22.13 8.30
C LYS A 313 17.12 -21.95 7.18
N GLY A 314 17.57 -20.72 6.95
CA GLY A 314 18.53 -20.37 5.90
C GLY A 314 17.97 -20.38 4.48
N ILE A 315 16.65 -20.53 4.30
CA ILE A 315 15.99 -20.52 2.98
C ILE A 315 15.48 -19.10 2.68
N PRO A 316 16.02 -18.40 1.67
CA PRO A 316 15.68 -17.00 1.42
C PRO A 316 14.34 -16.78 0.71
N THR A 317 13.58 -17.84 0.38
CA THR A 317 12.35 -17.74 -0.42
C THR A 317 11.34 -16.74 0.15
N ARG A 318 11.11 -16.75 1.47
CA ARG A 318 10.20 -15.79 2.12
C ARG A 318 10.70 -14.36 1.96
N PHE A 319 11.99 -14.15 2.18
CA PHE A 319 12.66 -12.86 2.03
C PHE A 319 12.53 -12.34 0.59
N LEU A 320 12.85 -13.16 -0.42
CA LEU A 320 12.82 -12.75 -1.82
C LEU A 320 11.43 -12.28 -2.28
N TRP A 321 10.37 -12.96 -1.83
CA TRP A 321 9.00 -12.53 -2.11
C TRP A 321 8.65 -11.20 -1.43
N TYR A 322 9.07 -11.00 -0.18
CA TYR A 322 8.87 -9.72 0.50
C TYR A 322 9.68 -8.60 -0.15
N HIS A 323 10.94 -8.87 -0.51
CA HIS A 323 11.80 -7.92 -1.19
C HIS A 323 11.28 -7.55 -2.58
N ALA A 324 10.59 -8.47 -3.27
CA ALA A 324 9.88 -8.13 -4.50
C ALA A 324 8.77 -7.10 -4.28
N ALA A 325 8.06 -7.15 -3.14
CA ALA A 325 7.09 -6.12 -2.76
C ALA A 325 7.80 -4.79 -2.45
N GLU A 326 8.94 -4.83 -1.75
CA GLU A 326 9.74 -3.63 -1.50
C GLU A 326 10.19 -2.93 -2.79
N ILE A 327 10.69 -3.69 -3.77
CA ILE A 327 11.06 -3.17 -5.10
C ILE A 327 9.84 -2.54 -5.78
N ALA A 328 8.66 -3.15 -5.69
CA ALA A 328 7.43 -2.55 -6.19
C ALA A 328 7.15 -1.21 -5.49
N GLY A 329 7.29 -1.16 -4.16
CA GLY A 329 7.15 0.06 -3.36
C GLY A 329 8.09 1.19 -3.80
N PHE A 330 9.33 0.89 -4.20
CA PHE A 330 10.27 1.89 -4.70
C PHE A 330 9.84 2.56 -6.02
N THR A 331 8.86 2.00 -6.74
CA THR A 331 8.27 2.63 -7.92
C THR A 331 7.21 3.69 -7.58
N LEU A 332 6.59 3.63 -6.39
CA LEU A 332 5.49 4.51 -5.97
C LEU A 332 5.87 5.99 -6.07
N ILE A 333 6.97 6.34 -5.41
CA ILE A 333 7.50 7.71 -5.39
C ILE A 333 7.76 8.21 -6.83
N PRO A 334 8.57 7.52 -7.66
CA PRO A 334 8.79 7.90 -9.05
C PRO A 334 7.54 8.15 -9.88
N PHE A 335 6.60 7.21 -9.96
CA PHE A 335 5.48 7.36 -10.90
C PHE A 335 4.48 8.40 -10.41
N LEU A 336 4.26 8.52 -9.09
CA LEU A 336 3.37 9.52 -8.52
C LEU A 336 3.93 10.92 -8.73
N ILE A 337 5.21 11.15 -8.45
CA ILE A 337 5.83 12.46 -8.71
C ILE A 337 5.78 12.79 -10.21
N TRP A 338 6.13 11.82 -11.06
CA TRP A 338 6.15 12.02 -12.50
C TRP A 338 4.78 12.47 -13.03
N HIS A 339 3.72 11.78 -12.60
CA HIS A 339 2.37 12.09 -13.00
C HIS A 339 1.86 13.40 -12.37
N HIS A 340 1.96 13.54 -11.05
CA HIS A 340 1.31 14.63 -10.33
C HIS A 340 2.06 15.96 -10.42
N TYR A 341 3.40 15.95 -10.49
CA TYR A 341 4.19 17.18 -10.44
C TYR A 341 5.04 17.46 -11.67
N PHE A 342 5.32 16.46 -12.52
CA PHE A 342 5.96 16.66 -13.83
C PHE A 342 4.98 16.52 -15.00
N ASP A 343 3.66 16.53 -14.74
CA ASP A 343 2.59 16.52 -15.75
C ASP A 343 2.80 15.47 -16.87
N ASP A 344 3.26 14.26 -16.53
CA ASP A 344 3.50 13.20 -17.51
C ASP A 344 4.45 13.62 -18.66
N MET A 345 5.46 14.44 -18.36
CA MET A 345 6.44 14.89 -19.35
C MET A 345 7.04 13.72 -20.14
N ALA A 346 7.04 13.87 -21.46
CA ALA A 346 7.67 12.98 -22.42
C ALA A 346 8.24 13.80 -23.60
N PRO A 347 9.32 13.34 -24.27
CA PRO A 347 9.93 14.03 -25.41
C PRO A 347 9.11 13.85 -26.70
N GLN A 348 7.78 13.92 -26.59
CA GLN A 348 6.81 13.75 -27.67
C GLN A 348 5.65 14.73 -27.45
N SER A 349 5.13 15.32 -28.53
CA SER A 349 3.96 16.20 -28.46
C SER A 349 2.70 15.42 -28.11
N ASP A 350 2.53 14.23 -28.70
CA ASP A 350 1.45 13.31 -28.35
C ASP A 350 1.82 12.49 -27.11
N ARG A 351 1.29 12.92 -25.96
CA ARG A 351 1.46 12.22 -24.67
C ARG A 351 0.69 10.90 -24.59
N ASP A 352 -0.22 10.63 -25.53
CA ASP A 352 -0.96 9.37 -25.65
C ASP A 352 -0.31 8.38 -26.61
N ALA A 353 0.82 8.72 -27.25
CA ALA A 353 1.55 7.82 -28.12
C ALA A 353 2.19 6.64 -27.34
N TRP A 354 2.39 5.51 -28.02
CA TRP A 354 3.10 4.36 -27.45
C TRP A 354 4.55 4.68 -27.08
N GLY A 355 5.19 5.61 -27.78
CA GLY A 355 6.53 6.10 -27.42
C GLY A 355 6.54 6.79 -26.05
N ALA A 356 5.56 7.66 -25.78
CA ALA A 356 5.39 8.30 -24.47
C ALA A 356 5.08 7.29 -23.35
N PHE A 357 4.32 6.23 -23.65
CA PHE A 357 4.09 5.10 -22.72
C PHE A 357 5.42 4.42 -22.34
N TRP A 358 6.23 4.03 -23.32
CA TRP A 358 7.51 3.36 -23.04
C TRP A 358 8.50 4.28 -22.34
N PHE A 359 8.58 5.55 -22.74
CA PHE A 359 9.45 6.54 -22.13
C PHE A 359 9.16 6.70 -20.63
N ARG A 360 7.90 6.90 -20.26
CA ARG A 360 7.49 7.02 -18.85
C ARG A 360 7.69 5.71 -18.08
N SER A 361 7.40 4.57 -18.70
CA SER A 361 7.61 3.26 -18.06
C SER A 361 9.06 3.01 -17.72
N VAL A 362 9.97 3.21 -18.69
CA VAL A 362 11.41 3.05 -18.49
C VAL A 362 11.93 4.11 -17.51
N GLY A 363 11.45 5.35 -17.60
CA GLY A 363 11.78 6.42 -16.68
C GLY A 363 11.46 6.07 -15.23
N VAL A 364 10.24 5.56 -14.96
CA VAL A 364 9.84 5.08 -13.64
C VAL A 364 10.76 3.96 -13.14
N LEU A 365 11.13 2.99 -13.98
CA LEU A 365 12.02 1.91 -13.59
C LEU A 365 13.45 2.40 -13.28
N ILE A 366 13.99 3.33 -14.06
CA ILE A 366 15.31 3.94 -13.78
C ILE A 366 15.26 4.68 -12.43
N LEU A 367 14.24 5.50 -12.19
CA LEU A 367 14.08 6.23 -10.94
C LEU A 367 13.83 5.29 -9.75
N CYS A 368 13.15 4.16 -9.96
CA CYS A 368 12.99 3.11 -8.96
C CYS A 368 14.36 2.54 -8.54
N VAL A 369 15.25 2.26 -9.49
CA VAL A 369 16.62 1.79 -9.19
C VAL A 369 17.39 2.86 -8.42
N LEU A 370 17.31 4.13 -8.81
CA LEU A 370 17.97 5.22 -8.09
C LEU A 370 17.44 5.37 -6.65
N ASN A 371 16.13 5.26 -6.47
CA ASN A 371 15.49 5.31 -5.14
C ASN A 371 15.93 4.13 -4.27
N TYR A 372 15.97 2.91 -4.83
CA TYR A 372 16.47 1.71 -4.17
C TYR A 372 17.94 1.85 -3.73
N LEU A 373 18.81 2.35 -4.62
CA LEU A 373 20.21 2.60 -4.32
C LEU A 373 20.36 3.66 -3.23
N PHE A 374 19.59 4.74 -3.28
CA PHE A 374 19.59 5.77 -2.25
C PHE A 374 19.16 5.21 -0.88
N PHE A 375 18.13 4.38 -0.84
CA PHE A 375 17.64 3.79 0.40
C PHE A 375 18.62 2.78 1.01
N TYR A 376 19.06 1.78 0.25
CA TYR A 376 19.85 0.66 0.76
C TYR A 376 21.37 0.89 0.72
N TYR A 377 21.89 1.45 -0.37
CA TYR A 377 23.34 1.57 -0.61
C TYR A 377 23.89 2.88 -0.06
N ALA A 378 23.22 4.01 -0.32
CA ALA A 378 23.53 5.27 0.37
C ALA A 378 23.02 5.27 1.82
N ASN A 379 22.27 4.24 2.22
CA ASN A 379 21.81 3.97 3.58
C ASN A 379 20.90 5.06 4.17
N PHE A 380 20.08 5.71 3.34
CA PHE A 380 19.13 6.73 3.80
C PHE A 380 18.19 6.20 4.89
N GLY A 381 17.81 4.93 4.86
CA GLY A 381 16.98 4.36 5.91
C GLY A 381 17.65 4.40 7.30
N HIS A 382 18.99 4.36 7.39
CA HIS A 382 19.70 4.55 8.65
C HIS A 382 19.86 6.04 9.03
N TRP A 383 20.60 6.82 8.24
CA TRP A 383 20.95 8.19 8.63
C TRP A 383 19.76 9.15 8.50
N GLY A 384 18.93 8.95 7.47
CA GLY A 384 17.75 9.75 7.21
C GLY A 384 16.58 9.38 8.12
N LEU A 385 16.27 8.09 8.27
CA LEU A 385 15.05 7.64 8.97
C LEU A 385 15.27 7.07 10.37
N GLY A 386 16.52 6.92 10.80
CA GLY A 386 16.86 6.41 12.14
C GLY A 386 16.66 4.90 12.30
N ASN A 387 16.50 4.13 11.22
CA ASN A 387 16.31 2.69 11.31
C ASN A 387 17.59 2.01 11.81
N HIS A 388 17.54 1.47 13.02
CA HIS A 388 18.66 0.79 13.66
C HIS A 388 18.91 -0.61 13.07
N HIS A 389 17.93 -1.21 12.37
CA HIS A 389 18.12 -2.46 11.63
C HIS A 389 18.92 -2.28 10.32
N MET A 390 19.44 -1.08 10.05
CA MET A 390 20.20 -0.75 8.85
C MET A 390 21.66 -0.36 9.14
N THR A 391 22.19 -0.74 10.31
CA THR A 391 23.55 -0.38 10.73
C THR A 391 24.65 -1.20 10.07
N GLY A 392 24.41 -2.47 9.73
CA GLY A 392 25.45 -3.35 9.16
C GLY A 392 25.48 -3.37 7.64
N GLY A 393 25.73 -4.55 7.09
CA GLY A 393 25.94 -4.81 5.66
C GLY A 393 24.68 -4.69 4.82
N ILE A 394 24.82 -4.78 3.49
CA ILE A 394 23.68 -4.69 2.56
C ILE A 394 22.68 -5.82 2.81
N GLY A 395 23.11 -7.02 3.20
CA GLY A 395 22.24 -8.15 3.51
C GLY A 395 21.36 -7.88 4.73
N GLU A 396 21.96 -7.40 5.84
CA GLU A 396 21.19 -7.00 7.04
C GLU A 396 20.19 -5.89 6.70
N ARG A 397 20.64 -4.85 5.99
CA ARG A 397 19.79 -3.73 5.57
C ARG A 397 18.61 -4.21 4.73
N ALA A 398 18.83 -5.12 3.77
CA ALA A 398 17.76 -5.63 2.93
C ALA A 398 16.74 -6.46 3.73
N VAL A 399 17.18 -7.21 4.74
CA VAL A 399 16.29 -8.03 5.58
C VAL A 399 15.49 -7.18 6.58
N GLY A 400 16.10 -6.16 7.18
CA GLY A 400 15.52 -5.34 8.26
C GLY A 400 15.12 -3.91 7.87
N GLY A 401 15.27 -3.52 6.61
CA GLY A 401 15.11 -2.13 6.17
C GLY A 401 13.67 -1.62 6.13
N GLU A 402 12.70 -2.53 5.98
CA GLU A 402 11.25 -2.25 5.94
C GLU A 402 10.86 -1.05 5.06
N SER A 403 11.46 -0.99 3.86
CA SER A 403 11.41 0.17 2.96
C SER A 403 9.99 0.56 2.52
N LEU A 404 9.06 -0.39 2.48
CA LEU A 404 7.66 -0.14 2.14
C LEU A 404 7.02 0.92 3.06
N ILE A 405 7.37 0.92 4.34
CA ILE A 405 6.75 1.83 5.31
C ILE A 405 7.13 3.27 4.98
N TRP A 406 8.39 3.52 4.64
CA TRP A 406 8.83 4.83 4.17
C TRP A 406 8.16 5.22 2.86
N ASN A 407 8.13 4.33 1.87
CA ASN A 407 7.53 4.62 0.56
C ASN A 407 6.04 4.99 0.70
N PHE A 408 5.28 4.26 1.51
CA PHE A 408 3.88 4.59 1.79
C PHE A 408 3.72 5.88 2.60
N TRP A 409 4.57 6.11 3.60
CA TRP A 409 4.52 7.35 4.36
C TRP A 409 4.77 8.56 3.48
N TRP A 410 5.79 8.48 2.62
CA TRP A 410 6.19 9.56 1.75
C TRP A 410 5.07 9.98 0.79
N ILE A 411 4.32 9.01 0.25
CA ILE A 411 3.26 9.31 -0.71
C ILE A 411 2.01 9.91 -0.04
N ILE A 412 1.77 9.72 1.27
CA ILE A 412 0.55 10.24 1.92
C ILE A 412 0.43 11.77 1.80
N PRO A 413 1.44 12.58 2.17
CA PRO A 413 1.39 14.03 1.95
C PRO A 413 1.17 14.42 0.48
N LEU A 414 1.78 13.67 -0.45
CA LEU A 414 1.58 13.89 -1.89
C LEU A 414 0.14 13.59 -2.30
N LEU A 415 -0.41 12.46 -1.87
CA LEU A 415 -1.78 12.05 -2.19
C LEU A 415 -2.80 13.02 -1.58
N TRP A 416 -2.62 13.46 -0.35
CA TRP A 416 -3.46 14.53 0.21
C TRP A 416 -3.32 15.82 -0.59
N ASN A 417 -2.11 16.17 -1.02
CA ASN A 417 -1.92 17.34 -1.84
C ASN A 417 -2.69 17.26 -3.17
N GLU A 418 -2.65 16.10 -3.81
CA GLU A 418 -3.39 15.86 -5.04
C GLU A 418 -4.90 15.84 -4.81
N TRP A 419 -5.35 14.89 -3.99
CA TRP A 419 -6.75 14.55 -3.80
C TRP A 419 -7.48 15.67 -3.08
N PHE A 420 -6.95 16.13 -1.96
CA PHE A 420 -7.66 17.05 -1.07
C PHE A 420 -7.31 18.51 -1.36
N PHE A 421 -6.05 18.82 -1.68
CA PHE A 421 -5.59 20.19 -1.95
C PHE A 421 -5.57 20.61 -3.43
N HIS A 422 -5.94 19.73 -4.38
CA HIS A 422 -5.87 20.02 -5.82
C HIS A 422 -4.51 20.61 -6.25
N LYS A 423 -3.41 20.00 -5.79
CA LYS A 423 -2.02 20.43 -6.04
C LYS A 423 -1.67 21.83 -5.54
N TRP A 424 -2.48 22.45 -4.69
CA TRP A 424 -2.16 23.76 -4.10
C TRP A 424 -0.92 23.64 -3.17
N PRO A 425 0.01 24.62 -3.15
CA PRO A 425 0.02 25.87 -3.90
C PRO A 425 0.73 25.76 -5.26
N PHE A 426 1.24 24.60 -5.65
CA PHE A 426 2.13 24.41 -6.81
C PHE A 426 1.44 24.61 -8.16
N TYR A 427 0.12 24.44 -8.19
CA TYR A 427 -0.70 24.68 -9.37
C TYR A 427 -1.69 25.82 -9.11
N ILE A 428 -2.04 26.51 -10.18
CA ILE A 428 -3.03 27.60 -10.20
C ILE A 428 -4.08 27.34 -11.27
N PRO A 429 -5.30 27.89 -11.14
CA PRO A 429 -6.26 27.89 -12.23
C PRO A 429 -5.63 28.49 -13.50
N ALA A 430 -5.82 27.83 -14.64
CA ALA A 430 -5.52 28.44 -15.92
C ALA A 430 -6.49 29.61 -16.14
N GLU A 431 -5.93 30.79 -16.42
CA GLU A 431 -6.73 31.93 -16.89
C GLU A 431 -7.26 31.58 -18.29
N HIS A 432 -8.53 31.90 -18.54
CA HIS A 432 -9.23 31.64 -19.80
C HIS A 432 -8.68 32.50 -20.95
#